data_AF-A0AAV7JI79-F1
#
_entry.id   AF-A0AAV7JI79-F1
#
_cell.length_a   1.000
_cell.length_b   1.000
_cell.length_c   1.000
_cell.angle_alpha   90.00
_cell.angle_beta   90.00
_cell.angle_gamma   90.00
#
_symmetry.space_group_name_H-M   'P 1'
#
loop_
_entity.id
_entity.type
_entity.pdbx_description
1 polymer ?
#
loop_
_entity_poly.entity_id
_entity_poly.type
_entity_poly.pdbx_seq_one_letter_code
_entity_poly.pdbx_strand_id
1 'polypeptide(L)'
;MRQQLASDGVTTDTNIISYGCSAHYLNLLAKDIEIPGVKEHIVQIVKHFRNSHLPAAWYKFAGGKKLVLPQEVRWNTITDSLQCYLENWTMILKVCEEHRDTINGTIAMKVRKY
;
A
#
# COMPACT_ATOMS: atom_id res chain seq x y z
N MET A 1 0.60 7.34 24.74
CA MET A 1 0.79 8.76 24.39
C MET A 1 -0.52 9.55 24.30
N ARG A 2 -1.58 9.06 23.64
CA ARG A 2 -2.88 9.77 23.55
C ARG A 2 -3.65 9.94 24.88
N GLN A 3 -3.43 9.07 25.86
CA GLN A 3 -4.14 9.15 27.16
C GLN A 3 -3.45 10.05 28.19
N GLN A 4 -2.19 10.45 27.97
CA GLN A 4 -1.45 11.29 28.94
C GLN A 4 -1.77 12.79 28.81
N LEU A 5 -2.47 13.21 27.76
CA LEU A 5 -2.90 14.61 27.60
C LEU A 5 -4.23 14.91 28.30
N ALA A 6 -4.91 13.89 28.86
CA ALA A 6 -6.22 14.05 29.50
C ALA A 6 -6.14 14.18 31.03
N SER A 7 -4.97 13.94 31.64
CA SER A 7 -4.81 13.86 33.10
C SER A 7 -4.18 15.08 33.77
N ASP A 8 -3.60 16.00 33.00
CA ASP A 8 -2.81 17.09 33.59
C ASP A 8 -3.65 18.37 33.63
N GLY A 9 -3.88 18.81 34.87
CA GLY A 9 -4.76 19.89 35.23
C GLY A 9 -4.48 21.20 34.50
N VAL A 10 -5.59 21.88 34.22
CA VAL A 10 -5.73 23.26 33.77
C VAL A 10 -4.60 24.17 34.30
N THR A 11 -3.66 24.50 33.42
CA THR A 11 -2.84 25.72 33.51
C THR A 11 -3.23 26.62 32.34
N THR A 12 -4.06 27.60 32.65
CA THR A 12 -4.51 28.70 31.79
C THR A 12 -3.32 29.62 31.47
N ASP A 13 -2.59 29.35 30.38
CA ASP A 13 -1.90 30.37 29.57
C ASP A 13 -1.21 29.72 28.35
N THR A 14 -2.01 29.21 27.43
CA THR A 14 -1.53 28.86 26.08
C THR A 14 -2.52 29.38 25.05
N ASN A 15 -2.40 30.68 24.75
CA ASN A 15 -3.07 31.31 23.61
C ASN A 15 -2.41 30.86 22.29
N ILE A 16 -2.26 29.54 22.12
CA ILE A 16 -1.62 28.90 20.97
C ILE A 16 -2.73 28.63 19.95
N ILE A 17 -2.77 29.44 18.90
CA ILE A 17 -3.62 29.17 17.76
C ILE A 17 -2.95 28.06 16.95
N SER A 18 -3.45 26.84 17.07
CA SER A 18 -3.00 25.71 16.25
C SER A 18 -3.88 25.59 15.00
N TYR A 19 -3.23 25.52 13.84
CA TYR A 19 -3.90 25.25 12.57
C TYR A 19 -3.59 23.82 12.16
N GLY A 20 -4.63 22.99 12.09
CA GLY A 20 -4.51 21.65 11.52
C GLY A 20 -4.51 21.70 10.00
N CYS A 21 -3.66 20.88 9.36
CA CYS A 21 -3.69 20.72 7.91
C CYS A 21 -4.83 19.77 7.53
N SER A 22 -5.81 20.24 6.76
CA SER A 22 -6.94 19.40 6.30
C SER A 22 -6.48 18.16 5.53
N ALA A 23 -5.41 18.27 4.74
CA ALA A 23 -4.82 17.13 4.04
C ALA A 23 -4.24 16.09 5.01
N HIS A 24 -3.69 16.52 6.14
CA HIS A 24 -3.21 15.62 7.18
C HIS A 24 -4.37 14.85 7.84
N TYR A 25 -5.46 15.54 8.16
CA TYR A 25 -6.66 14.88 8.71
C TYR A 25 -7.27 13.87 7.76
N LEU A 26 -7.36 14.19 6.47
CA LEU A 26 -7.85 13.24 5.46
C LEU A 26 -6.95 12.01 5.33
N ASN A 27 -5.62 12.19 5.42
CA ASN A 27 -4.70 11.06 5.41
C ASN A 27 -4.83 10.17 6.66
N LEU A 28 -5.11 10.76 7.83
CA LEU A 28 -5.42 9.99 9.04
C LEU A 28 -6.73 9.22 8.90
N LEU A 29 -7.79 9.89 8.41
CA LEU A 29 -9.08 9.26 8.16
C LEU A 29 -8.97 8.10 7.15
N ALA A 30 -8.13 8.24 6.11
CA ALA A 30 -7.88 7.18 5.15
C ALA A 30 -7.27 5.92 5.81
N LYS A 31 -6.43 6.08 6.85
CA LYS A 31 -5.91 4.94 7.63
C LYS A 31 -6.99 4.28 8.48
N ASP A 32 -7.99 5.05 8.93
CA ASP A 32 -9.10 4.53 9.74
C ASP A 32 -10.16 3.80 8.90
N ILE A 33 -10.33 4.18 7.63
CA ILE A 33 -11.28 3.57 6.67
C ILE A 33 -10.69 2.32 5.98
N GLU A 34 -9.38 2.10 6.09
CA GLU A 34 -8.68 1.02 5.40
C GLU A 34 -9.22 -0.37 5.80
N ILE A 35 -9.49 -1.22 4.79
CA ILE A 35 -9.97 -2.59 5.01
C ILE A 35 -8.78 -3.45 5.46
N PRO A 36 -8.85 -4.07 6.66
CA PRO A 36 -7.75 -4.88 7.18
C PRO A 36 -7.46 -6.06 6.26
N GLY A 37 -6.18 -6.26 5.90
CA GLY A 37 -5.71 -7.40 5.12
C GLY A 37 -5.55 -7.13 3.61
N VAL A 38 -6.30 -6.19 3.03
CA VAL A 38 -6.23 -5.89 1.58
C VAL A 38 -4.89 -5.24 1.24
N LYS A 39 -4.46 -4.27 2.05
CA LYS A 39 -3.16 -3.60 1.88
C LYS A 39 -2.01 -4.59 1.97
N GLU A 40 -1.98 -5.42 3.01
CA GLU A 40 -0.91 -6.39 3.23
C GLU A 40 -0.83 -7.38 2.06
N HIS A 41 -1.97 -7.80 1.53
CA HIS A 41 -2.06 -8.69 0.39
C HIS A 41 -1.44 -8.08 -0.87
N ILE A 42 -1.85 -6.87 -1.23
CA ILE A 42 -1.36 -6.17 -2.42
C ILE A 42 0.13 -5.81 -2.26
N VAL A 43 0.54 -5.37 -1.07
CA VAL A 43 1.95 -5.09 -0.76
C VAL A 43 2.83 -6.31 -0.97
N GLN A 44 2.37 -7.51 -0.57
CA GLN A 44 3.15 -8.74 -0.76
C GLN A 44 3.30 -9.11 -2.23
N ILE A 45 2.24 -8.97 -3.04
CA ILE A 45 2.30 -9.23 -4.48
C ILE A 45 3.25 -8.22 -5.14
N VAL A 46 3.03 -6.92 -4.92
CA VAL A 46 3.86 -5.84 -5.48
C VAL A 46 5.32 -5.99 -5.08
N LYS A 47 5.60 -6.32 -3.82
CA LYS A 47 6.96 -6.53 -3.31
C LYS A 47 7.64 -7.70 -4.02
N HIS A 48 6.93 -8.78 -4.29
CA HIS A 48 7.49 -9.92 -5.00
C HIS A 48 7.87 -9.59 -6.44
N PHE A 49 6.96 -8.98 -7.19
CA PHE A 49 7.21 -8.57 -8.57
C PHE A 49 8.27 -7.48 -8.68
N ARG A 50 8.39 -6.60 -7.69
CA ARG A 50 9.39 -5.53 -7.70
C ARG A 50 10.78 -5.99 -7.28
N ASN A 51 10.89 -6.85 -6.27
CA ASN A 51 12.17 -7.19 -5.65
C ASN A 51 12.78 -8.49 -6.18
N SER A 52 11.99 -9.35 -6.83
CA SER A 52 12.48 -10.61 -7.38
C SER A 52 12.92 -10.41 -8.83
N HIS A 53 14.18 -10.72 -9.14
CA HIS A 53 14.77 -10.46 -10.46
C HIS A 53 13.97 -11.08 -11.62
N LEU A 54 13.58 -12.36 -11.50
CA LEU A 54 12.85 -13.08 -12.54
C LEU A 54 11.41 -12.54 -12.75
N PRO A 55 10.54 -12.48 -11.71
CA PRO A 55 9.23 -11.85 -11.82
C PRO A 55 9.27 -10.40 -12.35
N ALA A 56 10.25 -9.60 -11.93
CA ALA A 56 10.42 -8.23 -12.41
C ALA A 56 10.73 -8.20 -13.91
N ALA A 57 11.59 -9.11 -14.39
CA ALA A 57 11.96 -9.20 -15.80
C ALA A 57 10.78 -9.64 -16.67
N TRP A 58 10.03 -10.67 -16.26
CA TRP A 58 8.85 -11.15 -17.00
C TRP A 58 7.74 -10.11 -17.04
N TYR A 59 7.50 -9.43 -15.92
CA TYR A 59 6.52 -8.35 -15.86
C TYR A 59 6.90 -7.17 -16.76
N LYS A 60 8.19 -6.81 -16.82
CA LYS A 60 8.69 -5.79 -17.75
C LYS A 60 8.55 -6.24 -19.21
N PHE A 61 8.80 -7.52 -19.50
CA PHE A 61 8.63 -8.08 -20.84
C PHE A 61 7.15 -8.09 -21.29
N ALA A 62 6.23 -8.33 -20.36
CA ALA A 62 4.79 -8.21 -20.59
C ALA A 62 4.29 -6.76 -20.79
N GLY A 63 5.18 -5.76 -20.73
CA GLY A 63 4.84 -4.35 -20.90
C GLY A 63 4.29 -3.68 -19.63
N GLY A 64 4.49 -4.29 -18.46
CA GLY A 64 4.01 -3.77 -17.19
C GLY A 64 4.67 -2.44 -16.80
N LYS A 65 3.89 -1.51 -16.25
CA LYS A 65 4.40 -0.23 -15.72
C LYS A 65 5.06 -0.42 -14.36
N LYS A 66 5.99 0.46 -13.99
CA LYS A 66 6.71 0.37 -12.71
C LYS A 66 5.73 0.32 -11.53
N LEU A 67 5.76 -0.77 -10.77
CA LEU A 67 4.92 -0.95 -9.59
C LEU A 67 5.36 -0.01 -8.45
N VAL A 68 4.38 0.65 -7.83
CA VAL A 68 4.57 1.53 -6.69
C VAL A 68 4.36 0.74 -5.41
N LEU A 69 5.38 0.70 -4.55
CA LEU A 69 5.25 0.13 -3.20
C LEU A 69 4.82 1.26 -2.24
N PRO A 70 3.78 1.07 -1.43
CA PRO A 70 3.33 2.10 -0.52
C PRO A 70 4.39 2.36 0.56
N GLN A 71 4.51 3.62 0.96
CA GLN A 71 5.45 4.07 1.99
C GLN A 71 4.69 4.77 3.10
N GLU A 72 4.89 4.36 4.35
CA GLU A 72 4.17 4.91 5.51
C GLU A 72 4.37 6.43 5.70
N VAL A 73 5.51 6.96 5.27
CA VAL A 73 5.91 8.36 5.46
C VAL A 73 5.31 9.27 4.39
N ARG A 74 5.04 8.76 3.19
CA ARG A 74 4.58 9.55 2.05
C ARG A 74 3.07 9.37 1.87
N TRP A 75 2.35 10.48 2.05
CA TRP A 75 0.89 10.51 1.97
C TRP A 75 0.38 9.99 0.62
N ASN A 76 -0.78 9.34 0.63
CA ASN A 76 -1.48 8.79 -0.54
C ASN A 76 -0.74 7.70 -1.35
N THR A 77 0.43 7.24 -0.93
CA THR A 77 1.15 6.18 -1.66
C THR A 77 0.42 4.84 -1.68
N ILE A 78 -0.50 4.60 -0.75
CA ILE A 78 -1.40 3.44 -0.78
C ILE A 78 -2.35 3.56 -1.98
N THR A 79 -2.99 4.71 -2.16
CA THR A 79 -3.87 4.98 -3.31
C THR A 79 -3.13 4.78 -4.63
N ASP A 80 -1.93 5.34 -4.76
CA ASP A 80 -1.09 5.18 -5.95
C ASP A 80 -0.73 3.70 -6.20
N SER A 81 -0.43 2.95 -5.13
CA SER A 81 -0.12 1.53 -5.22
C SER A 81 -1.33 0.70 -5.65
N LEU A 82 -2.50 0.96 -5.07
CA LEU A 82 -3.75 0.30 -5.43
C LEU A 82 -4.13 0.57 -6.89
N GLN A 83 -4.06 1.83 -7.32
CA GLN A 83 -4.35 2.20 -8.70
C GLN A 83 -3.38 1.54 -9.67
N CYS A 84 -2.08 1.57 -9.36
CA CYS A 84 -1.07 0.90 -10.16
C CYS A 84 -1.31 -0.62 -10.25
N TYR A 85 -1.70 -1.25 -9.15
CA TYR A 85 -2.03 -2.68 -9.13
C TYR A 85 -3.23 -3.00 -10.02
N LEU A 86 -4.30 -2.22 -9.95
CA LEU A 86 -5.50 -2.41 -10.78
C LEU A 86 -5.21 -2.24 -12.27
N GLU A 87 -4.46 -1.20 -12.65
CA GLU A 87 -4.09 -0.95 -14.05
C GLU A 87 -3.22 -2.06 -14.65
N ASN A 88 -2.37 -2.69 -13.84
CA ASN A 88 -1.41 -3.71 -14.30
C ASN A 88 -1.84 -5.14 -13.94
N TRP A 89 -3.04 -5.32 -13.39
CA TRP A 89 -3.54 -6.59 -12.90
C TRP A 89 -3.50 -7.70 -13.94
N THR A 90 -3.95 -7.39 -15.16
CA THR A 90 -4.00 -8.34 -16.28
C THR A 90 -2.61 -8.86 -16.64
N MET A 91 -1.58 -8.03 -16.54
CA MET A 91 -0.19 -8.41 -16.80
C MET A 91 0.38 -9.26 -15.66
N ILE A 92 0.05 -8.93 -14.41
CA ILE A 92 0.42 -9.73 -13.25
C ILE A 92 -0.18 -11.13 -13.37
N LEU A 93 -1.47 -11.22 -13.72
CA LEU A 93 -2.17 -12.48 -13.92
C LEU A 93 -1.53 -13.31 -15.03
N LYS A 94 -1.26 -12.69 -16.19
CA LYS A 94 -0.62 -13.34 -17.34
C LYS A 94 0.75 -13.95 -16.96
N VAL A 95 1.61 -13.17 -16.29
CA VAL A 95 2.92 -13.65 -15.84
C VAL A 95 2.78 -14.80 -14.83
N CYS A 96 1.80 -14.73 -13.93
CA CYS A 96 1.48 -15.82 -13.01
C CYS A 96 0.98 -17.10 -13.70
N GLU A 97 0.31 -17.00 -14.83
CA GLU A 97 -0.15 -18.15 -15.61
C GLU A 97 0.97 -18.76 -16.46
N GLU A 98 1.76 -17.93 -17.14
CA GLU A 98 2.84 -18.36 -18.04
C GLU A 98 4.02 -18.99 -17.28
N HIS A 99 4.30 -18.53 -16.05
CA HIS A 99 5.45 -18.98 -15.25
C HIS A 99 5.04 -19.63 -13.92
N ARG A 100 3.91 -20.35 -13.93
CA ARG A 100 3.29 -20.94 -12.74
C ARG A 100 4.23 -21.86 -11.95
N ASP A 101 5.12 -22.59 -12.63
CA ASP A 101 6.02 -23.57 -12.01
C ASP A 101 7.21 -22.92 -11.29
N THR A 102 7.53 -21.67 -11.64
CA THR A 102 8.67 -20.92 -11.08
C THR A 102 8.26 -19.81 -10.12
N ILE A 103 7.04 -19.30 -10.23
CA ILE A 103 6.51 -18.27 -9.33
C ILE A 103 6.12 -18.90 -7.99
N ASN A 104 6.31 -18.14 -6.91
CA ASN A 104 5.93 -18.59 -5.57
C ASN A 104 4.43 -18.92 -5.53
N GLY A 105 4.09 -20.20 -5.27
CA GLY A 105 2.72 -20.69 -5.27
C GLY A 105 1.79 -19.93 -4.32
N THR A 106 2.31 -19.38 -3.22
CA THR A 106 1.53 -18.54 -2.29
C THR A 106 1.05 -17.25 -2.95
N ILE A 107 1.88 -16.67 -3.83
CA ILE A 107 1.59 -15.40 -4.51
C ILE A 107 0.69 -15.66 -5.71
N ALA A 108 0.93 -16.75 -6.46
CA ALA A 108 0.04 -17.16 -7.54
C ALA A 108 -1.38 -17.47 -7.05
N MET A 109 -1.53 -18.10 -5.87
CA MET A 109 -2.85 -18.32 -5.24
C MET A 109 -3.53 -17.01 -4.83
N LYS A 110 -2.76 -16.06 -4.30
CA LYS A 110 -3.24 -14.73 -3.90
C LYS A 110 -3.79 -13.93 -5.08
N VAL A 111 -3.12 -14.02 -6.22
CA VAL A 111 -3.56 -13.39 -7.47
C VAL A 111 -4.85 -14.05 -8.02
N ARG A 112 -5.05 -15.36 -7.84
CA ARG A 112 -6.24 -16.04 -8.39
C ARG A 112 -7.51 -15.97 -7.53
N LYS A 113 -7.39 -15.57 -6.26
CA LYS A 113 -8.49 -15.69 -5.30
C LYS A 113 -9.55 -14.59 -5.43
N TYR A 114 -9.38 -13.65 -6.36
CA TYR A 114 -10.30 -12.54 -6.64
C TYR A 114 -10.37 -12.26 -8.13
#